data_AF-J5UR41-F1
#
_entry.id   AF-J5UR41-F1
#
_cell.length_a   1.000
_cell.length_b   1.000
_cell.length_c   1.000
_cell.angle_alpha   90.00
_cell.angle_beta   90.00
_cell.angle_gamma   90.00
#
_symmetry.space_group_name_H-M   'P 1'
#
loop_
_entity.id
_entity.type
_entity.pdbx_description
1 polymer ?
#
loop_
_entity_poly.entity_id
_entity_poly.type
_entity_poly.pdbx_seq_one_letter_code
_entity_poly.pdbx_strand_id
1 'polypeptide(L)'
;MKKREFLDLLKFYLKDMPQIVIDDILSDYEEHFNIAMENGKSEEDICSELGSPELIAKEYISGEKIHLVAKNAEFEQSDFEKDAEDENKKSKNYKFILTILAIIGVISILPAIFGFGMGVVGVIIAIILGILGIFFGIVSSIVGIVFTIFVYGITLIISVINPIFARNIFPNHIITSIHPLTRLFSAIAVISFGLLIILLGLFIIKLIIKGIKNIFITIKWKKRRNNNEKTAKSSNNINLDK
;
A
#
# COMPACT_ATOMS: atom_id res chain seq x y z
N MET A 1 37.85 -8.02 -16.49
CA MET A 1 36.48 -8.31 -16.03
C MET A 1 35.60 -8.36 -17.25
N LYS A 2 34.78 -9.39 -17.38
CA LYS A 2 34.00 -9.70 -18.58
C LYS A 2 32.51 -9.43 -18.39
N LYS A 3 31.75 -9.27 -19.49
CA LYS A 3 30.31 -8.97 -19.50
C LYS A 3 29.53 -9.89 -18.56
N ARG A 4 29.80 -11.20 -18.61
CA ARG A 4 29.17 -12.19 -17.74
C ARG A 4 29.46 -11.95 -16.25
N GLU A 5 30.72 -11.71 -15.89
CA GLU A 5 31.13 -11.46 -14.51
C GLU A 5 30.47 -10.19 -13.95
N PHE A 6 30.31 -9.17 -14.79
CA PHE A 6 29.60 -7.93 -14.45
C PHE A 6 28.12 -8.20 -14.13
N LEU A 7 27.41 -8.91 -15.00
CA LEU A 7 25.98 -9.18 -14.86
C LEU A 7 25.69 -10.16 -13.70
N ASP A 8 26.53 -11.19 -13.51
CA ASP A 8 26.41 -12.12 -12.38
C ASP A 8 26.64 -11.41 -11.03
N LEU A 9 27.62 -10.51 -10.94
CA LEU A 9 27.83 -9.68 -9.74
C LEU A 9 26.69 -8.68 -9.51
N LEU A 10 26.27 -7.94 -10.55
CA LEU A 10 25.16 -6.98 -10.45
C LEU A 10 23.87 -7.68 -9.98
N LYS A 11 23.58 -8.87 -10.52
CA LYS A 11 22.47 -9.74 -10.10
C LYS A 11 22.58 -10.17 -8.63
N PHE A 12 23.79 -10.52 -8.17
CA PHE A 12 24.03 -10.89 -6.78
C PHE A 12 23.80 -9.72 -5.81
N TYR A 13 24.22 -8.50 -6.16
CA TYR A 13 23.97 -7.33 -5.32
C TYR A 13 22.50 -6.87 -5.34
N LEU A 14 21.79 -7.04 -6.46
CA LEU A 14 20.37 -6.69 -6.60
C LEU A 14 19.38 -7.70 -5.98
N LYS A 15 19.85 -8.83 -5.43
CA LYS A 15 19.04 -9.98 -4.92
C LYS A 15 17.87 -9.65 -3.97
N ASP A 16 17.91 -8.50 -3.29
CA ASP A 16 16.88 -8.06 -2.33
C ASP A 16 15.71 -7.30 -2.99
N MET A 17 15.80 -7.07 -4.31
CA MET A 17 14.77 -6.48 -5.16
C MET A 17 13.82 -7.56 -5.76
N PRO A 18 12.64 -7.19 -6.28
CA PRO A 18 11.77 -8.12 -6.99
C PRO A 18 12.43 -8.60 -8.29
N GLN A 19 12.32 -9.88 -8.63
CA GLN A 19 12.97 -10.48 -9.81
C GLN A 19 12.73 -9.69 -11.11
N ILE A 20 11.48 -9.27 -11.36
CA ILE A 20 11.09 -8.45 -12.52
C ILE A 20 11.78 -7.06 -12.60
N VAL A 21 12.32 -6.56 -11.50
CA VAL A 21 13.13 -5.33 -11.45
C VAL A 21 14.62 -5.67 -11.67
N ILE A 22 15.08 -6.83 -11.19
CA ILE A 22 16.45 -7.33 -11.43
C ILE A 22 16.64 -7.63 -12.92
N ASP A 23 15.73 -8.41 -13.52
CA ASP A 23 15.82 -8.86 -14.91
C ASP A 23 15.84 -7.67 -15.90
N ASP A 24 15.07 -6.62 -15.61
CA ASP A 24 14.98 -5.44 -16.45
C ASP A 24 16.20 -4.51 -16.31
N ILE A 25 16.76 -4.34 -15.10
CA ILE A 25 18.05 -3.66 -14.90
C ILE A 25 19.17 -4.43 -15.63
N LEU A 26 19.16 -5.77 -15.57
CA LEU A 26 20.11 -6.58 -16.32
C LEU A 26 19.93 -6.41 -17.84
N SER A 27 18.69 -6.29 -18.33
CA SER A 27 18.41 -6.00 -19.74
C SER A 27 18.97 -4.64 -20.18
N ASP A 28 18.76 -3.57 -19.41
CA ASP A 28 19.31 -2.23 -19.69
C ASP A 28 20.85 -2.29 -19.85
N TYR A 29 21.55 -3.03 -18.98
CA TYR A 29 23.01 -3.20 -19.09
C TYR A 29 23.44 -4.19 -20.18
N GLU A 30 22.69 -5.27 -20.44
CA GLU A 30 23.00 -6.20 -21.54
C GLU A 30 22.93 -5.52 -22.90
N GLU A 31 21.96 -4.62 -23.11
CA GLU A 31 21.84 -3.78 -24.30
C GLU A 31 23.01 -2.78 -24.40
N HIS A 32 23.36 -2.10 -23.31
CA HIS A 32 24.52 -1.20 -23.28
C HIS A 32 25.84 -1.91 -23.66
N PHE A 33 26.08 -3.12 -23.13
CA PHE A 33 27.23 -3.92 -23.54
C PHE A 33 27.20 -4.29 -25.03
N ASN A 34 26.04 -4.66 -25.57
CA ASN A 34 25.92 -5.02 -26.99
C ASN A 34 26.25 -3.83 -27.89
N ILE A 35 25.62 -2.67 -27.65
CA ILE A 35 25.84 -1.43 -28.42
C ILE A 35 27.31 -1.01 -28.33
N ALA A 36 27.95 -1.09 -27.16
CA ALA A 36 29.35 -0.71 -27.00
C ALA A 36 30.33 -1.67 -27.71
N MET A 37 30.02 -2.98 -27.78
CA MET A 37 30.79 -3.95 -28.57
C MET A 37 30.60 -3.76 -30.08
N GLU A 38 29.40 -3.42 -30.55
CA GLU A 38 29.15 -3.06 -31.95
C GLU A 38 29.93 -1.80 -32.39
N ASN A 39 30.15 -0.86 -31.45
CA ASN A 39 31.03 0.29 -31.64
C ASN A 39 32.53 -0.04 -31.45
N GLY A 40 32.91 -1.32 -31.30
CA GLY A 40 34.29 -1.78 -31.30
C GLY A 40 35.05 -1.67 -29.97
N LYS A 41 34.38 -1.40 -28.83
CA LYS A 41 35.02 -1.46 -27.50
C LYS A 41 35.17 -2.91 -27.01
N SER A 42 36.21 -3.21 -26.23
CA SER A 42 36.34 -4.51 -25.57
C SER A 42 35.43 -4.63 -24.34
N GLU A 43 35.10 -5.86 -23.92
CA GLU A 43 34.32 -6.08 -22.69
C GLU A 43 35.02 -5.47 -21.46
N GLU A 44 36.35 -5.55 -21.41
CA GLU A 44 37.19 -5.01 -20.34
C GLU A 44 37.17 -3.47 -20.28
N ASP A 45 37.16 -2.78 -21.43
CA ASP A 45 37.00 -1.33 -21.49
C ASP A 45 35.61 -0.90 -21.01
N ILE A 46 34.56 -1.62 -21.46
CA ILE A 46 33.17 -1.34 -21.07
C ILE A 46 32.97 -1.55 -19.56
N CYS A 47 33.54 -2.62 -18.98
CA CYS A 47 33.51 -2.81 -17.52
C CYS A 47 34.23 -1.67 -16.77
N SER A 48 35.30 -1.13 -17.34
CA SER A 48 36.06 -0.01 -16.75
C SER A 48 35.32 1.32 -16.84
N GLU A 49 34.57 1.54 -17.92
CA GLU A 49 33.70 2.71 -18.15
C GLU A 49 32.43 2.68 -17.29
N LEU A 50 31.83 1.49 -17.08
CA LEU A 50 30.67 1.30 -16.21
C LEU A 50 31.02 1.31 -14.71
N GLY A 51 32.24 0.97 -14.33
CA GLY A 51 32.69 0.95 -12.94
C GLY A 51 32.18 -0.25 -12.12
N SER A 52 31.93 -0.05 -10.83
CA SER A 52 31.63 -1.15 -9.90
C SER A 52 30.14 -1.54 -9.91
N PRO A 53 29.78 -2.82 -10.17
CA PRO A 53 28.40 -3.29 -10.10
C PRO A 53 27.80 -3.20 -8.68
N GLU A 54 28.64 -3.17 -7.63
CA GLU A 54 28.17 -2.96 -6.26
C GLU A 54 27.63 -1.53 -6.04
N LEU A 55 28.29 -0.52 -6.63
CA LEU A 55 27.87 0.87 -6.53
C LEU A 55 26.58 1.12 -7.32
N ILE A 56 26.52 0.56 -8.53
CA ILE A 56 25.31 0.56 -9.37
C ILE A 56 24.13 -0.07 -8.62
N ALA A 57 24.30 -1.27 -8.07
CA ALA A 57 23.24 -1.92 -7.30
C ALA A 57 22.78 -1.08 -6.10
N LYS A 58 23.71 -0.41 -5.40
CA LYS A 58 23.39 0.50 -4.30
C LYS A 58 22.60 1.73 -4.78
N GLU A 59 22.89 2.30 -5.95
CA GLU A 59 22.09 3.40 -6.54
C GLU A 59 20.63 2.99 -6.79
N TYR A 60 20.41 1.79 -7.34
CA TYR A 60 19.06 1.26 -7.57
C TYR A 60 18.32 0.92 -6.25
N ILE A 61 19.04 0.48 -5.22
CA ILE A 61 18.48 0.11 -3.90
C ILE A 61 18.17 1.33 -3.02
N SER A 62 19.08 2.32 -2.93
CA SER A 62 18.80 3.62 -2.29
C SER A 62 17.72 4.36 -3.07
N GLY A 63 17.73 4.21 -4.40
CA GLY A 63 16.88 4.96 -5.31
C GLY A 63 17.29 6.43 -5.41
N GLU A 64 18.56 6.73 -5.10
CA GLU A 64 19.18 8.05 -5.09
C GLU A 64 20.23 8.10 -6.22
N LYS A 65 19.82 8.62 -7.38
CA LYS A 65 20.78 8.96 -8.44
C LYS A 65 21.60 10.14 -7.94
N ILE A 66 22.91 9.97 -7.75
CA ILE A 66 23.80 11.09 -7.36
C ILE A 66 24.08 11.97 -8.58
N HIS A 67 23.08 12.76 -8.96
CA HIS A 67 23.15 13.69 -10.08
C HIS A 67 23.89 14.96 -9.64
N LEU A 68 25.22 14.90 -9.62
CA LEU A 68 26.07 16.05 -9.31
C LEU A 68 25.94 17.14 -10.39
N VAL A 69 25.00 18.09 -10.23
CA VAL A 69 25.14 19.50 -10.67
C VAL A 69 24.07 20.40 -10.01
N ALA A 70 24.54 21.09 -8.97
CA ALA A 70 24.29 22.48 -8.55
C ALA A 70 23.09 23.33 -9.08
N LYS A 71 22.34 23.92 -8.12
CA LYS A 71 22.22 25.40 -7.84
C LYS A 71 20.87 26.14 -7.97
N ASN A 72 20.21 26.30 -6.81
CA ASN A 72 19.58 27.51 -6.19
C ASN A 72 18.32 28.24 -6.76
N ALA A 73 17.65 28.91 -5.80
CA ALA A 73 16.85 30.14 -5.85
C ALA A 73 15.48 30.11 -6.57
N GLU A 74 14.32 30.13 -5.91
CA GLU A 74 13.79 31.11 -4.92
C GLU A 74 13.64 32.53 -5.48
N PHE A 75 12.39 33.00 -5.69
CA PHE A 75 11.85 34.22 -5.06
C PHE A 75 10.31 34.34 -5.22
N GLU A 76 9.68 35.18 -4.38
CA GLU A 76 8.24 35.50 -4.40
C GLU A 76 7.94 36.88 -5.05
N GLN A 77 6.76 37.45 -4.75
CA GLN A 77 6.18 38.78 -5.09
C GLN A 77 5.32 38.78 -6.38
N SER A 78 4.04 39.20 -6.37
CA SER A 78 3.39 40.45 -5.90
C SER A 78 3.67 41.64 -6.86
N ASP A 79 2.79 42.62 -7.10
CA ASP A 79 1.70 43.19 -6.29
C ASP A 79 0.59 43.87 -7.15
N PHE A 80 -0.44 44.42 -6.48
CA PHE A 80 -1.22 45.64 -6.85
C PHE A 80 -2.20 45.66 -8.06
N GLU A 81 -3.17 46.61 -8.19
CA GLU A 81 -4.03 47.37 -7.23
C GLU A 81 -5.02 48.33 -7.98
N LYS A 82 -6.17 48.69 -7.37
CA LYS A 82 -7.02 49.90 -7.60
C LYS A 82 -7.79 50.05 -8.95
N ASP A 83 -8.75 50.98 -9.11
CA ASP A 83 -9.12 52.19 -8.33
C ASP A 83 -10.66 52.46 -8.23
N ALA A 84 -11.06 53.57 -7.59
CA ALA A 84 -12.45 54.07 -7.40
C ALA A 84 -12.99 54.91 -8.62
N GLU A 85 -14.20 55.52 -8.66
CA GLU A 85 -15.31 55.72 -7.69
C GLU A 85 -16.68 55.23 -8.26
N ASP A 86 -17.85 55.89 -8.42
CA ASP A 86 -18.39 57.27 -8.35
C ASP A 86 -19.89 57.22 -7.88
N GLU A 87 -20.52 58.35 -7.51
CA GLU A 87 -21.92 58.43 -7.05
C GLU A 87 -22.98 58.26 -8.15
N ASN A 88 -24.13 57.65 -7.81
CA ASN A 88 -25.41 58.36 -8.00
C ASN A 88 -26.59 57.90 -7.11
N LYS A 89 -27.63 58.75 -7.00
CA LYS A 89 -28.50 58.81 -5.81
C LYS A 89 -30.01 58.91 -6.12
N LYS A 90 -30.76 57.78 -6.11
CA LYS A 90 -32.20 57.76 -5.71
C LYS A 90 -32.84 56.37 -5.53
N SER A 91 -33.91 56.34 -4.72
CA SER A 91 -34.78 55.19 -4.36
C SER A 91 -34.07 53.99 -3.69
N LYS A 92 -34.20 53.88 -2.36
CA LYS A 92 -33.48 52.85 -1.56
C LYS A 92 -34.37 51.75 -0.97
N ASN A 93 -35.70 51.89 -1.01
CA ASN A 93 -36.61 51.06 -0.19
C ASN A 93 -36.94 49.70 -0.83
N TYR A 94 -37.32 49.64 -2.12
CA TYR A 94 -37.69 48.35 -2.74
C TYR A 94 -36.49 47.42 -2.90
N LYS A 95 -35.29 47.95 -3.20
CA LYS A 95 -34.06 47.14 -3.25
C LYS A 95 -33.71 46.55 -1.88
N PHE A 96 -33.83 47.33 -0.80
CA PHE A 96 -33.59 46.84 0.57
C PHE A 96 -34.58 45.74 0.97
N ILE A 97 -35.88 45.90 0.66
CA ILE A 97 -36.90 44.86 0.87
C ILE A 97 -36.61 43.61 0.04
N LEU A 98 -36.21 43.75 -1.22
CA LEU A 98 -35.89 42.62 -2.11
C LEU A 98 -34.61 41.90 -1.67
N THR A 99 -33.61 42.61 -1.15
CA THR A 99 -32.43 42.02 -0.50
C THR A 99 -32.81 41.25 0.77
N ILE A 100 -33.67 41.78 1.63
CA ILE A 100 -34.16 41.07 2.83
C ILE A 100 -34.94 39.81 2.44
N LEU A 101 -35.81 39.90 1.44
CA LEU A 101 -36.59 38.75 0.95
C LEU A 101 -35.68 37.68 0.32
N ALA A 102 -34.64 38.09 -0.41
CA ALA A 102 -33.63 37.18 -0.95
C ALA A 102 -32.80 36.52 0.17
N ILE A 103 -32.40 37.26 1.20
CA ILE A 103 -31.69 36.72 2.38
C ILE A 103 -32.57 35.67 3.10
N ILE A 104 -33.86 35.95 3.30
CA ILE A 104 -34.81 35.00 3.91
C ILE A 104 -34.99 33.76 3.02
N GLY A 105 -35.11 33.92 1.70
CA GLY A 105 -35.16 32.80 0.76
C GLY A 105 -33.91 31.92 0.80
N VAL A 106 -32.72 32.54 0.78
CA VAL A 106 -31.43 31.84 0.90
C VAL A 106 -31.30 31.13 2.26
N ILE A 107 -31.70 31.76 3.36
CA ILE A 107 -31.74 31.15 4.70
C ILE A 107 -32.73 29.98 4.78
N SER A 108 -33.84 30.00 4.02
CA SER A 108 -34.77 28.87 3.97
C SER A 108 -34.28 27.71 3.10
N ILE A 109 -33.37 27.97 2.15
CA ILE A 109 -32.82 26.96 1.23
C ILE A 109 -31.52 26.35 1.77
N LEU A 110 -30.71 27.11 2.53
CA LEU A 110 -29.45 26.65 3.12
C LEU A 110 -29.59 25.34 3.93
N PRO A 111 -30.56 25.19 4.86
CA PRO A 111 -30.75 23.96 5.62
C PRO A 111 -31.05 22.73 4.74
N ALA A 112 -31.75 22.92 3.61
CA ALA A 112 -32.01 21.83 2.67
C ALA A 112 -30.75 21.41 1.91
N ILE A 113 -29.93 22.37 1.47
CA ILE A 113 -28.65 22.09 0.80
C ILE A 113 -27.65 21.43 1.77
N PHE A 114 -27.50 21.96 2.98
CA PHE A 114 -26.64 21.38 4.01
C PHE A 114 -27.14 19.99 4.44
N GLY A 115 -28.45 19.81 4.64
CA GLY A 115 -29.04 18.52 4.98
C GLY A 115 -28.84 17.46 3.90
N PHE A 116 -29.01 17.82 2.63
CA PHE A 116 -28.78 16.90 1.50
C PHE A 116 -27.29 16.54 1.34
N GLY A 117 -26.40 17.53 1.45
CA GLY A 117 -24.94 17.30 1.40
C GLY A 117 -24.45 16.40 2.55
N MET A 118 -24.89 16.68 3.79
CA MET A 118 -24.60 15.83 4.95
C MET A 118 -25.19 14.43 4.80
N GLY A 119 -26.37 14.29 4.17
CA GLY A 119 -26.98 13.00 3.85
C GLY A 119 -26.12 12.14 2.92
N VAL A 120 -25.62 12.71 1.81
CA VAL A 120 -24.73 12.01 0.87
C VAL A 120 -23.42 11.60 1.54
N VAL A 121 -22.81 12.50 2.33
CA VAL A 121 -21.60 12.19 3.12
C VAL A 121 -21.87 11.07 4.12
N GLY A 122 -23.02 11.08 4.81
CA GLY A 122 -23.45 10.02 5.72
C GLY A 122 -23.60 8.66 5.05
N VAL A 123 -24.17 8.60 3.84
CA VAL A 123 -24.28 7.37 3.04
C VAL A 123 -22.90 6.83 2.64
N ILE A 124 -21.99 7.70 2.21
CA ILE A 124 -20.61 7.31 1.86
C ILE A 124 -19.88 6.74 3.08
N ILE A 125 -19.99 7.40 4.24
CA ILE A 125 -19.42 6.92 5.51
C ILE A 125 -20.03 5.57 5.91
N ALA A 126 -21.36 5.40 5.80
CA ALA A 126 -22.03 4.15 6.12
C ALA A 126 -21.58 2.98 5.23
N ILE A 127 -21.36 3.22 3.93
CA ILE A 127 -20.82 2.21 3.00
C ILE A 127 -19.39 1.82 3.39
N ILE A 128 -18.52 2.80 3.68
CA ILE A 128 -17.13 2.56 4.10
C ILE A 128 -17.10 1.75 5.41
N LEU A 129 -17.88 2.16 6.41
CA LEU A 129 -17.98 1.45 7.69
C LEU A 129 -18.59 0.05 7.55
N GLY A 130 -19.55 -0.14 6.65
CA GLY A 130 -20.12 -1.45 6.34
C GLY A 130 -19.09 -2.41 5.74
N ILE A 131 -18.32 -1.97 4.74
CA ILE A 131 -17.22 -2.75 4.14
C ILE A 131 -16.16 -3.09 5.19
N LEU A 132 -15.77 -2.12 6.02
CA LEU A 132 -14.80 -2.31 7.09
C LEU A 132 -15.32 -3.29 8.17
N GLY A 133 -16.61 -3.21 8.51
CA GLY A 133 -17.29 -4.11 9.43
C GLY A 133 -17.35 -5.55 8.94
N ILE A 134 -17.57 -5.77 7.64
CA ILE A 134 -17.49 -7.10 7.03
C ILE A 134 -16.07 -7.66 7.14
N PHE A 135 -15.04 -6.87 6.86
CA PHE A 135 -13.64 -7.27 6.99
C PHE A 135 -13.29 -7.66 8.44
N PHE A 136 -13.60 -6.81 9.41
CA PHE A 136 -13.39 -7.11 10.83
C PHE A 136 -14.23 -8.30 11.31
N GLY A 137 -15.45 -8.48 10.80
CA GLY A 137 -16.31 -9.64 11.08
C GLY A 137 -15.69 -10.96 10.63
N ILE A 138 -15.09 -11.00 9.44
CA ILE A 138 -14.38 -12.18 8.92
C ILE A 138 -13.14 -12.49 9.78
N VAL A 139 -12.31 -11.49 10.06
CA VAL A 139 -11.10 -11.67 10.90
C VAL A 139 -11.48 -12.13 12.32
N SER A 140 -12.48 -11.51 12.93
CA SER A 140 -13.00 -11.88 14.25
C SER A 140 -13.57 -13.32 14.27
N SER A 141 -14.28 -13.72 13.21
CA SER A 141 -14.82 -15.08 13.07
C SER A 141 -13.70 -16.13 13.02
N ILE A 142 -12.62 -15.87 12.26
CA ILE A 142 -11.47 -16.78 12.18
C ILE A 142 -10.77 -16.91 13.55
N VAL A 143 -10.57 -15.79 14.26
CA VAL A 143 -10.00 -15.79 15.62
C VAL A 143 -10.91 -16.53 16.61
N GLY A 144 -12.23 -16.35 16.51
CA GLY A 144 -13.22 -17.06 17.33
C GLY A 144 -13.25 -18.58 17.09
N ILE A 145 -13.08 -19.02 15.84
CA ILE A 145 -12.95 -20.45 15.51
C ILE A 145 -11.68 -21.03 16.16
N VAL A 146 -10.53 -20.36 16.05
CA VAL A 146 -9.31 -20.81 16.72
C VAL A 146 -9.49 -20.82 18.24
N PHE A 147 -10.10 -19.79 18.84
CA PHE A 147 -10.34 -19.72 20.28
C PHE A 147 -11.26 -20.84 20.78
N THR A 148 -12.35 -21.15 20.07
CA THR A 148 -13.27 -22.24 20.44
C THR A 148 -12.61 -23.63 20.34
N ILE A 149 -11.68 -23.85 19.39
CA ILE A 149 -10.86 -25.07 19.33
C ILE A 149 -10.01 -25.22 20.61
N PHE A 150 -9.35 -24.15 21.08
CA PHE A 150 -8.57 -24.19 22.33
C PHE A 150 -9.46 -24.38 23.57
N VAL A 151 -10.60 -23.67 23.67
CA VAL A 151 -11.56 -23.84 24.77
C VAL A 151 -12.11 -25.26 24.83
N TYR A 152 -12.43 -25.87 23.68
CA TYR A 152 -12.87 -27.26 23.59
C TYR A 152 -11.79 -28.23 24.07
N GLY A 153 -10.54 -28.07 23.61
CA GLY A 153 -9.39 -28.87 24.06
C GLY A 153 -9.16 -28.80 25.57
N ILE A 154 -9.19 -27.60 26.16
CA ILE A 154 -9.07 -27.41 27.62
C ILE A 154 -10.25 -28.05 28.36
N THR A 155 -11.47 -27.89 27.85
CA THR A 155 -12.68 -28.44 28.50
C THR A 155 -12.70 -29.97 28.49
N LEU A 156 -12.16 -30.61 27.45
CA LEU A 156 -11.97 -32.08 27.43
C LEU A 156 -11.04 -32.57 28.55
N ILE A 157 -9.98 -31.83 28.88
CA ILE A 157 -9.07 -32.17 30.01
C ILE A 157 -9.83 -32.03 31.34
N ILE A 158 -10.48 -30.90 31.58
CA ILE A 158 -11.21 -30.64 32.83
C ILE A 158 -12.37 -31.64 33.00
N SER A 159 -12.99 -32.10 31.91
CA SER A 159 -14.03 -33.13 31.90
C SER A 159 -13.61 -34.48 32.51
N VAL A 160 -12.31 -34.80 32.54
CA VAL A 160 -11.78 -36.02 33.19
C VAL A 160 -11.85 -35.90 34.71
N ILE A 161 -11.68 -34.69 35.26
CA ILE A 161 -11.69 -34.40 36.70
C ILE A 161 -13.10 -34.06 37.18
N ASN A 162 -13.84 -33.23 36.42
CA ASN A 162 -15.19 -32.80 36.74
C ASN A 162 -16.06 -32.76 35.45
N PRO A 163 -16.88 -33.79 35.19
CA PRO A 163 -17.73 -33.83 34.00
C PRO A 163 -18.89 -32.81 34.03
N ILE A 164 -19.25 -32.27 35.20
CA ILE A 164 -20.32 -31.25 35.35
C ILE A 164 -19.85 -29.92 34.76
N PHE A 165 -18.57 -29.55 34.98
CA PHE A 165 -17.97 -28.36 34.38
C PHE A 165 -18.07 -28.38 32.85
N ALA A 166 -17.76 -29.52 32.22
CA ALA A 166 -17.87 -29.68 30.78
C ALA A 166 -19.31 -29.53 30.26
N ARG A 167 -20.30 -30.02 31.02
CA ARG A 167 -21.74 -29.87 30.70
C ARG A 167 -22.22 -28.40 30.77
N ASN A 168 -21.61 -27.57 31.61
CA ASN A 168 -21.96 -26.15 31.72
C ASN A 168 -21.44 -25.33 30.52
N ILE A 169 -20.30 -25.71 29.94
CA ILE A 169 -19.73 -25.04 28.74
C ILE A 169 -20.34 -25.63 27.45
N PHE A 170 -20.49 -26.95 27.40
CA PHE A 170 -21.08 -27.67 26.28
C PHE A 170 -22.25 -28.53 26.79
N PRO A 171 -23.51 -28.04 26.75
CA PRO A 171 -24.67 -28.76 27.29
C PRO A 171 -24.98 -30.08 26.55
N ASN A 172 -24.40 -30.26 25.36
CA ASN A 172 -24.50 -31.49 24.59
C ASN A 172 -23.74 -32.63 25.29
N HIS A 173 -24.44 -33.72 25.62
CA HIS A 173 -23.92 -34.89 26.34
C HIS A 173 -22.77 -35.66 25.64
N ILE A 174 -22.35 -35.24 24.44
CA ILE A 174 -21.32 -35.86 23.60
C ILE A 174 -19.99 -36.00 24.35
N ILE A 175 -19.56 -34.98 25.10
CA ILE A 175 -18.30 -35.03 25.86
C ILE A 175 -18.39 -36.05 27.00
N THR A 176 -19.52 -36.12 27.69
CA THR A 176 -19.67 -36.89 28.93
C THR A 176 -19.99 -38.38 28.71
N SER A 177 -20.45 -38.76 27.51
CA SER A 177 -20.62 -40.16 27.11
C SER A 177 -19.33 -40.85 26.65
N ILE A 178 -18.33 -40.08 26.19
CA ILE A 178 -17.03 -40.61 25.73
C ILE A 178 -16.20 -41.10 26.93
N HIS A 179 -15.47 -42.22 26.80
CA HIS A 179 -14.59 -42.75 27.84
C HIS A 179 -13.48 -41.74 28.23
N PRO A 180 -13.16 -41.53 29.53
CA PRO A 180 -12.24 -40.47 29.97
C PRO A 180 -10.85 -40.53 29.32
N LEU A 181 -10.29 -41.72 29.09
CA LEU A 181 -9.01 -41.88 28.39
C LEU A 181 -9.06 -41.32 26.96
N THR A 182 -10.17 -41.52 26.25
CA THR A 182 -10.38 -40.98 24.90
C THR A 182 -10.49 -39.46 24.93
N ARG A 183 -11.14 -38.86 25.95
CA ARG A 183 -11.18 -37.39 26.13
C ARG A 183 -9.77 -36.81 26.24
N LEU A 184 -8.87 -37.45 26.98
CA LEU A 184 -7.48 -37.04 27.13
C LEU A 184 -6.73 -37.04 25.77
N PHE A 185 -6.79 -38.14 25.02
CA PHE A 185 -6.16 -38.22 23.70
C PHE A 185 -6.76 -37.22 22.71
N SER A 186 -8.08 -37.04 22.69
CA SER A 186 -8.76 -36.04 21.87
C SER A 186 -8.34 -34.61 22.25
N ALA A 187 -8.17 -34.30 23.54
CA ALA A 187 -7.70 -32.99 23.98
C ALA A 187 -6.29 -32.66 23.45
N ILE A 188 -5.35 -33.61 23.57
CA ILE A 188 -3.97 -33.46 23.08
C ILE A 188 -3.97 -33.25 21.56
N ALA A 189 -4.75 -34.04 20.82
CA ALA A 189 -4.88 -33.91 19.36
C ALA A 189 -5.46 -32.54 18.95
N VAL A 190 -6.53 -32.09 19.61
CA VAL A 190 -7.18 -30.79 19.35
C VAL A 190 -6.22 -29.61 19.63
N ILE A 191 -5.49 -29.65 20.75
CA ILE A 191 -4.52 -28.60 21.12
C ILE A 191 -3.35 -28.58 20.13
N SER A 192 -2.82 -29.75 19.76
CA SER A 192 -1.75 -29.88 18.76
C SER A 192 -2.18 -29.32 17.39
N PHE A 193 -3.40 -29.65 16.94
CA PHE A 193 -3.96 -29.13 15.69
C PHE A 193 -4.22 -27.61 15.74
N GLY A 194 -4.69 -27.09 16.87
CA GLY A 194 -4.84 -25.65 17.10
C GLY A 194 -3.52 -24.87 17.01
N LEU A 195 -2.43 -25.42 17.58
CA LEU A 195 -1.09 -24.85 17.44
C LEU A 195 -0.59 -24.90 15.99
N LEU A 196 -0.85 -25.99 15.27
CA LEU A 196 -0.50 -26.13 13.85
C LEU A 196 -1.22 -25.07 12.98
N ILE A 197 -2.51 -24.82 13.23
CA ILE A 197 -3.27 -23.75 12.56
C ILE A 197 -2.64 -22.37 12.82
N ILE A 198 -2.23 -22.08 14.06
CA ILE A 198 -1.57 -20.79 14.40
C ILE A 198 -0.23 -20.64 13.64
N LEU A 199 0.60 -21.69 13.62
CA LEU A 199 1.87 -21.67 12.89
C LEU A 199 1.67 -21.48 11.38
N LEU A 200 0.68 -22.16 10.80
CA LEU A 200 0.29 -22.00 9.39
C LEU A 200 -0.23 -20.59 9.10
N GLY A 201 -1.03 -20.01 9.99
CA GLY A 201 -1.50 -18.62 9.89
C GLY A 201 -0.36 -17.61 9.90
N LEU A 202 0.61 -17.76 10.81
CA LEU A 202 1.81 -16.91 10.86
C LEU A 202 2.67 -17.06 9.60
N PHE A 203 2.80 -18.27 9.05
CA PHE A 203 3.49 -18.51 7.77
C PHE A 203 2.79 -17.80 6.60
N ILE A 204 1.45 -17.89 6.52
CA ILE A 204 0.64 -17.21 5.50
C ILE A 204 0.77 -15.68 5.62
N ILE A 205 0.71 -15.12 6.82
CA ILE A 205 0.90 -13.68 7.06
C ILE A 205 2.29 -13.23 6.56
N LYS A 206 3.35 -13.99 6.89
CA LYS A 206 4.72 -13.72 6.42
C LYS A 206 4.85 -13.79 4.89
N LEU A 207 4.13 -14.71 4.25
CA LEU A 207 4.07 -14.83 2.78
C LEU A 207 3.37 -13.63 2.14
N ILE A 208 2.23 -13.21 2.69
CA ILE A 208 1.46 -12.03 2.24
C ILE A 208 2.31 -10.76 2.35
N ILE A 209 2.97 -10.51 3.49
CA ILE A 209 3.84 -9.34 3.68
C ILE A 209 4.99 -9.32 2.66
N LYS A 210 5.62 -10.48 2.38
CA LYS A 210 6.66 -10.58 1.34
C LYS A 210 6.10 -10.29 -0.06
N GLY A 211 4.92 -10.80 -0.39
CA GLY A 211 4.23 -10.50 -1.65
C GLY A 211 3.93 -9.02 -1.83
N ILE A 212 3.34 -8.38 -0.82
CA ILE A 212 3.02 -6.94 -0.82
C ILE A 212 4.29 -6.10 -0.99
N LYS A 213 5.38 -6.40 -0.25
CA LYS A 213 6.67 -5.71 -0.40
C LYS A 213 7.15 -5.76 -1.87
N ASN A 214 7.14 -6.96 -2.47
CA ASN A 214 7.62 -7.14 -3.83
C ASN A 214 6.77 -6.37 -4.85
N ILE A 215 5.43 -6.47 -4.75
CA ILE A 215 4.49 -5.74 -5.62
C ILE A 215 4.68 -4.23 -5.49
N PHE A 216 4.81 -3.71 -4.26
CA PHE A 216 5.00 -2.28 -4.01
C PHE A 216 6.29 -1.73 -4.64
N ILE A 217 7.41 -2.46 -4.53
CA ILE A 217 8.67 -2.05 -5.16
C ILE A 217 8.53 -2.05 -6.69
N THR A 218 7.93 -3.09 -7.29
CA THR A 218 7.67 -3.15 -8.74
C THR A 218 6.81 -1.97 -9.23
N ILE A 219 5.74 -1.61 -8.51
CA ILE A 219 4.89 -0.47 -8.85
C ILE A 219 5.65 0.86 -8.73
N LYS A 220 6.39 1.07 -7.63
CA LYS A 220 7.20 2.28 -7.40
C LYS A 220 8.26 2.45 -8.50
N TRP A 221 8.88 1.35 -8.91
CA TRP A 221 9.90 1.33 -9.96
C TRP A 221 9.30 1.58 -11.36
N LYS A 222 8.18 0.93 -11.71
CA LYS A 222 7.49 1.19 -13.00
C LYS A 222 7.04 2.66 -13.11
N LYS A 223 6.52 3.25 -12.02
CA LYS A 223 6.18 4.69 -11.98
C LYS A 223 7.41 5.59 -12.20
N ARG A 224 8.62 5.18 -11.79
CA ARG A 224 9.87 5.91 -12.06
C ARG A 224 10.26 5.86 -13.54
N ARG A 225 10.33 4.68 -14.19
CA ARG A 225 10.68 4.60 -15.63
C ARG A 225 9.69 5.36 -16.51
N ASN A 226 8.38 5.17 -16.30
CA ASN A 226 7.32 5.90 -17.01
C ASN A 226 7.41 7.45 -16.89
N ASN A 227 8.06 7.98 -15.85
CA ASN A 227 8.32 9.41 -15.72
C ASN A 227 9.59 9.82 -16.48
N ASN A 228 10.68 9.04 -16.34
CA ASN A 228 11.95 9.29 -17.01
C ASN A 228 11.82 9.31 -18.55
N GLU A 229 11.04 8.38 -19.11
CA GLU A 229 10.72 8.33 -20.56
C GLU A 229 10.01 9.61 -21.04
N LYS A 230 9.10 10.16 -20.23
CA LYS A 230 8.37 11.39 -20.55
C LYS A 230 9.27 12.60 -20.52
N THR A 231 10.16 12.72 -19.52
CA THR A 231 11.15 13.80 -19.48
C THR A 231 12.11 13.72 -20.65
N ALA A 232 12.61 12.53 -21.02
CA ALA A 232 13.50 12.36 -22.17
C ALA A 232 12.84 12.78 -23.50
N LYS A 233 11.59 12.36 -23.74
CA LYS A 233 10.83 12.76 -24.93
C LYS A 233 10.53 14.27 -24.94
N SER A 234 10.24 14.88 -23.80
CA SER A 234 10.02 16.33 -23.71
C SER A 234 11.30 17.13 -24.01
N SER A 235 12.46 16.71 -23.51
CA SER A 235 13.74 17.38 -23.76
C SER A 235 14.18 17.27 -25.22
N ASN A 236 13.95 16.13 -25.87
CA ASN A 236 14.31 15.95 -27.29
C ASN A 236 13.48 16.84 -28.22
N ASN A 237 12.18 17.00 -27.96
CA ASN A 237 11.32 17.89 -28.77
C ASN A 237 11.78 19.36 -28.70
N ILE A 238 12.17 19.85 -27.51
CA ILE A 238 12.62 21.25 -27.29
C ILE A 238 13.92 21.57 -28.06
N ASN A 239 14.71 20.55 -28.41
CA ASN A 239 15.94 20.69 -29.22
C ASN A 239 15.71 20.50 -30.74
N LEU A 240 14.48 20.28 -31.19
CA LEU A 240 14.12 20.22 -32.62
C LEU A 240 13.47 21.52 -33.12
N ASP A 241 12.99 22.37 -32.21
CA ASP A 241 12.40 23.69 -32.51
C ASP A 241 13.44 24.85 -32.43
N LYS A 242 14.72 24.57 -32.73
CA LYS A 242 15.84 25.54 -32.70
C LYS A 242 16.84 25.31 -33.83
#